data_AF-A0A2Z4IV98-F1
#
_entry.id   AF-A0A2Z4IV98-F1
#
_cell.length_a   1.000
_cell.length_b   1.000
_cell.length_c   1.000
_cell.angle_alpha   90.00
_cell.angle_beta   90.00
_cell.angle_gamma   90.00
#
_symmetry.space_group_name_H-M   'P 1'
#
loop_
_entity.id
_entity.type
_entity.pdbx_description
1 polymer ?
#
loop_
_entity_poly.entity_id
_entity_poly.type
_entity_poly.pdbx_seq_one_letter_code
_entity_poly.pdbx_strand_id
1 'polypeptide(L)'
;MTAGQGQPAFGLSFDPRALTDLLQAPSDIRDLTLAYLQEVVNAQRFGLRLDGDLEGCRKLFVDSRKDWRVVYAVRPAPAESAHHKEIHVVAIRPRAGNDVYDEVGRRLGMTRRPLSARTHAARSRSPQLAARAPVPRPGPPPTAPPGLPRPAPNPAHHPTR
;
A
#
# COMPACT_ATOMS: atom_id res chain seq x y z
N MET A 1 -41.83 -6.41 -6.53
CA MET A 1 -41.69 -7.83 -6.15
C MET A 1 -40.26 -8.23 -6.47
N THR A 2 -39.39 -8.27 -5.46
CA THR A 2 -37.96 -8.61 -5.66
C THR A 2 -37.74 -9.98 -5.02
N ALA A 3 -37.31 -10.92 -5.86
CA ALA A 3 -37.15 -12.33 -5.58
C ALA A 3 -36.34 -12.61 -4.31
N GLY A 4 -36.75 -13.66 -3.59
CA GLY A 4 -36.11 -14.13 -2.36
C GLY A 4 -34.61 -14.24 -2.51
N GLN A 5 -33.88 -13.44 -1.73
CA GLN A 5 -32.47 -13.71 -1.50
C GLN A 5 -32.41 -14.93 -0.58
N GLY A 6 -31.74 -15.99 -1.04
CA GLY A 6 -31.43 -17.13 -0.19
C GLY A 6 -30.76 -16.67 1.10
N GLN A 7 -30.85 -17.50 2.13
CA GLN A 7 -30.24 -17.22 3.43
C GLN A 7 -28.75 -16.83 3.25
N PRO A 8 -28.24 -15.81 3.96
CA PRO A 8 -26.84 -15.37 3.81
C PRO A 8 -25.86 -16.53 3.92
N ALA A 9 -24.83 -16.53 3.06
CA ALA A 9 -23.82 -17.58 3.04
C ALA A 9 -22.95 -17.57 4.30
N PHE A 10 -22.82 -16.40 4.94
CA PHE A 10 -22.05 -16.20 6.16
C PHE A 10 -22.88 -15.46 7.22
N GLY A 11 -22.61 -15.76 8.49
CA GLY A 11 -23.00 -14.88 9.60
C GLY A 11 -22.19 -13.59 9.56
N LEU A 12 -22.67 -12.56 10.28
CA LEU A 12 -21.97 -11.29 10.43
C LEU A 12 -21.71 -11.02 11.91
N SER A 13 -20.46 -10.73 12.25
CA SER A 13 -20.09 -10.32 13.60
C SER A 13 -19.08 -9.16 13.55
N PHE A 14 -18.95 -8.44 14.66
CA PHE A 14 -18.06 -7.27 14.77
C PHE A 14 -17.19 -7.39 16.01
N ASP A 15 -15.94 -6.95 15.92
CA ASP A 15 -15.22 -6.46 17.09
C ASP A 15 -16.01 -5.26 17.64
N PRO A 16 -16.31 -5.18 18.95
CA PRO A 16 -17.09 -4.07 19.51
C PRO A 16 -16.52 -2.69 19.16
N ARG A 17 -15.19 -2.57 19.00
CA ARG A 17 -14.51 -1.34 18.61
C ARG A 17 -14.70 -1.03 17.12
N ALA A 18 -14.90 -2.04 16.28
CA ALA A 18 -15.23 -1.84 14.86
C ALA A 18 -16.64 -1.27 14.66
N LEU A 19 -17.58 -1.63 15.53
CA LEU A 19 -18.91 -1.00 15.54
C LEU A 19 -18.80 0.49 15.87
N THR A 20 -17.93 0.85 16.81
CA THR A 20 -17.65 2.27 17.11
C THR A 20 -17.04 2.97 15.90
N ASP A 21 -16.08 2.35 15.20
CA ASP A 21 -15.51 2.93 13.99
C ASP A 21 -16.60 3.20 12.91
N LEU A 22 -17.52 2.25 12.71
CA LEU A 22 -18.63 2.38 11.75
C LEU A 22 -19.55 3.56 12.10
N LEU A 23 -19.88 3.71 13.38
CA LEU A 23 -20.76 4.78 13.85
C LEU A 23 -20.10 6.16 13.73
N GLN A 24 -18.78 6.24 13.91
CA GLN A 24 -17.99 7.48 13.80
C GLN A 24 -17.56 7.80 12.36
N ALA A 25 -17.73 6.87 11.42
CA ALA A 25 -17.41 7.12 10.02
C ALA A 25 -18.35 8.17 9.41
N PRO A 26 -17.88 8.93 8.39
CA PRO A 26 -18.75 9.75 7.55
C PRO A 26 -19.93 8.93 7.02
N SER A 27 -21.09 9.58 6.83
CA SER A 27 -22.33 8.89 6.49
C SER A 27 -22.24 8.08 5.20
N ASP A 28 -21.60 8.63 4.17
CA ASP A 28 -21.36 7.97 2.88
C ASP A 28 -20.48 6.72 3.04
N ILE A 29 -19.44 6.80 3.87
CA ILE A 29 -18.58 5.66 4.19
C ILE A 29 -19.36 4.58 4.95
N ARG A 30 -20.22 4.98 5.90
CA ARG A 30 -21.07 4.04 6.66
C ARG A 30 -22.03 3.32 5.73
N ASP A 31 -22.71 4.05 4.86
CA ASP A 31 -23.69 3.47 3.93
C ASP A 31 -23.02 2.53 2.92
N LEU A 32 -21.88 2.94 2.34
CA LEU A 32 -21.07 2.08 1.47
C LEU A 32 -20.55 0.83 2.21
N THR A 33 -20.14 0.98 3.47
CA THR A 33 -19.67 -0.15 4.29
C THR A 33 -20.78 -1.16 4.50
N LEU A 34 -21.98 -0.72 4.87
CA LEU A 34 -23.12 -1.61 5.07
C LEU A 34 -23.53 -2.31 3.77
N ALA A 35 -23.59 -1.58 2.65
CA ALA A 35 -23.90 -2.16 1.34
C ALA A 35 -22.88 -3.24 0.94
N TYR A 36 -21.58 -2.97 1.09
CA TYR A 36 -20.54 -3.95 0.75
C TYR A 36 -20.51 -5.13 1.72
N LEU A 37 -20.82 -4.93 3.01
CA LEU A 37 -20.95 -6.04 3.95
C LEU A 37 -22.12 -6.96 3.57
N GLN A 38 -23.24 -6.40 3.10
CA GLN A 38 -24.34 -7.20 2.57
C GLN A 38 -23.90 -8.08 1.38
N GLU A 39 -23.16 -7.52 0.43
CA GLU A 39 -22.60 -8.30 -0.68
C GLU A 39 -21.63 -9.40 -0.19
N VAL A 40 -20.83 -9.11 0.84
CA VAL A 40 -19.84 -10.06 1.37
C VAL A 40 -20.51 -11.22 2.11
N VAL A 41 -21.51 -10.95 2.96
CA VAL A 41 -22.23 -12.02 3.69
C VAL A 41 -23.06 -12.89 2.74
N ASN A 42 -23.48 -12.33 1.61
CA ASN A 42 -24.15 -13.05 0.52
C ASN A 42 -23.16 -13.75 -0.43
N ALA A 43 -21.85 -13.73 -0.14
CA ALA A 43 -20.79 -14.29 -0.99
C ALA A 43 -20.73 -13.71 -2.42
N GLN A 44 -21.27 -12.51 -2.64
CA GLN A 44 -21.27 -11.80 -3.93
C GLN A 44 -20.00 -10.97 -4.12
N ARG A 45 -19.35 -10.57 -3.02
CA ARG A 45 -18.10 -9.81 -3.03
C ARG A 45 -17.10 -10.41 -2.04
N PHE A 46 -15.81 -10.35 -2.39
CA PHE A 46 -14.74 -10.65 -1.45
C PHE A 46 -13.65 -9.58 -1.49
N GLY A 47 -13.16 -9.22 -0.30
CA GLY A 47 -11.98 -8.39 -0.14
C GLY A 47 -10.68 -9.10 -0.51
N LEU A 48 -9.66 -8.29 -0.80
CA LEU A 48 -8.31 -8.76 -1.08
C LEU A 48 -7.71 -9.37 0.19
N ARG A 49 -7.03 -10.50 0.06
CA ARG A 49 -6.31 -11.12 1.18
C ARG A 49 -5.20 -10.20 1.69
N LEU A 50 -5.00 -10.21 3.00
CA LEU A 50 -3.84 -9.66 3.65
C LEU A 50 -2.81 -10.76 3.87
N ASP A 51 -1.54 -10.38 3.83
CA ASP A 51 -0.39 -11.27 3.96
C ASP A 51 0.51 -10.79 5.12
N GLY A 52 1.45 -11.62 5.53
CA GLY A 52 2.37 -11.32 6.62
C GLY A 52 1.67 -11.41 7.98
N ASP A 53 1.90 -10.43 8.86
CA ASP A 53 1.36 -10.50 10.23
C ASP A 53 -0.19 -10.47 10.26
N LEU A 54 -0.85 -9.98 9.21
CA LEU A 54 -2.32 -9.92 9.10
C LEU A 54 -2.90 -11.04 8.21
N GLU A 55 -2.16 -12.12 8.00
CA GLU A 55 -2.66 -13.30 7.27
C GLU A 55 -3.97 -13.82 7.89
N GLY A 56 -4.88 -14.29 7.03
CA GLY A 56 -6.23 -14.71 7.43
C GLY A 56 -7.27 -13.58 7.43
N CYS A 57 -6.83 -12.32 7.39
CA CYS A 57 -7.72 -11.18 7.18
C CYS A 57 -7.85 -10.80 5.69
N ARG A 58 -8.91 -10.06 5.39
CA ARG A 58 -9.22 -9.48 4.08
C ARG A 58 -9.52 -8.00 4.21
N LYS A 59 -9.26 -7.23 3.15
CA LYS A 59 -9.56 -5.79 3.08
C LYS A 59 -10.53 -5.45 1.95
N LEU A 60 -11.42 -4.50 2.21
CA LEU A 60 -12.26 -3.84 1.22
C LEU A 60 -11.88 -2.36 1.14
N PHE A 61 -12.03 -1.77 -0.04
CA PHE A 61 -12.04 -0.32 -0.19
C PHE A 61 -13.50 0.13 -0.15
N VAL A 62 -13.82 1.12 0.70
CA VAL A 62 -15.21 1.60 0.94
C VAL A 62 -15.37 3.06 0.51
N ASP A 63 -14.74 3.39 -0.61
CA ASP A 63 -14.80 4.67 -1.29
C ASP A 63 -14.07 4.56 -2.64
N SER A 64 -14.37 5.47 -3.56
CA SER A 64 -13.70 5.50 -4.89
C SER A 64 -12.23 5.92 -4.79
N ARG A 65 -11.89 6.77 -3.82
CA ARG A 65 -10.54 7.29 -3.58
C ARG A 65 -9.63 6.28 -2.90
N LYS A 66 -10.19 5.17 -2.37
CA LYS A 66 -9.49 4.13 -1.61
C LYS A 66 -8.81 4.70 -0.35
N ASP A 67 -9.38 5.74 0.23
CA ASP A 67 -8.96 6.38 1.46
C ASP A 67 -9.48 5.62 2.68
N TRP A 68 -10.60 4.89 2.58
CA TRP A 68 -11.17 4.10 3.68
C TRP A 68 -11.08 2.59 3.44
N ARG A 69 -10.90 1.82 4.52
CA ARG A 69 -10.83 0.36 4.48
C ARG A 69 -11.68 -0.28 5.56
N VAL A 70 -12.32 -1.38 5.16
CA VAL A 70 -12.86 -2.38 6.08
C VAL A 70 -11.89 -3.55 6.11
N VAL A 71 -11.50 -4.00 7.29
CA VAL A 71 -10.73 -5.23 7.48
C VAL A 71 -11.58 -6.24 8.23
N TYR A 72 -11.67 -7.45 7.69
CA TYR A 72 -12.48 -8.53 8.24
C TYR A 72 -11.78 -9.89 8.12
N ALA A 73 -12.13 -10.82 9.00
CA ALA A 73 -11.71 -12.22 8.94
C ALA A 73 -12.89 -13.10 8.53
N VAL A 74 -12.61 -14.23 7.87
CA VAL A 74 -13.59 -15.31 7.68
C VAL A 74 -13.23 -16.40 8.67
N ARG A 75 -14.07 -16.63 9.68
CA ARG A 75 -13.78 -17.61 10.74
C ARG A 75 -14.97 -18.56 10.96
N PRO A 76 -14.76 -19.72 11.59
CA PRO A 76 -15.87 -20.55 12.06
C PRO A 76 -16.80 -19.70 12.93
N ALA A 77 -18.11 -19.84 12.71
CA ALA A 77 -19.06 -19.16 13.58
C ALA A 77 -19.14 -19.87 14.94
N PRO A 78 -19.61 -19.17 15.99
CA PRO A 78 -19.96 -19.79 17.27
C PRO A 78 -20.93 -20.97 17.09
N ALA A 79 -20.93 -21.91 18.03
CA ALA A 79 -21.72 -23.15 17.94
C ALA A 79 -23.24 -22.89 17.86
N GLU A 80 -23.67 -21.76 18.41
CA GLU A 80 -25.06 -21.32 18.46
C GLU A 80 -25.51 -20.60 17.17
N SER A 81 -24.59 -20.36 16.24
CA SER A 81 -24.88 -19.65 14.99
C SER A 81 -25.64 -20.53 13.99
N ALA A 82 -26.59 -19.94 13.28
CA ALA A 82 -27.25 -20.56 12.13
C ALA A 82 -26.33 -20.74 10.90
N HIS A 83 -25.13 -20.16 10.93
CA HIS A 83 -24.15 -20.22 9.83
C HIS A 83 -22.90 -20.98 10.26
N HIS A 84 -22.29 -21.77 9.37
CA HIS A 84 -21.02 -22.46 9.68
C HIS A 84 -19.81 -21.53 9.79
N LYS A 85 -19.85 -20.39 9.09
CA LYS A 85 -18.77 -19.40 9.05
C LYS A 85 -19.35 -18.01 9.18
N GLU A 86 -18.55 -17.11 9.71
CA GLU A 86 -18.91 -15.69 9.84
C GLU A 86 -17.84 -14.77 9.27
N ILE A 87 -18.32 -13.62 8.80
CA ILE A 87 -17.55 -12.44 8.47
C ILE A 87 -17.39 -11.65 9.77
N HIS A 88 -16.20 -11.70 10.36
CA HIS A 88 -15.89 -10.94 11.57
C HIS A 88 -15.18 -9.64 11.20
N VAL A 89 -15.88 -8.51 11.31
CA VAL A 89 -15.33 -7.18 11.01
C VAL A 89 -14.43 -6.73 12.17
N VAL A 90 -13.15 -6.48 11.86
CA VAL A 90 -12.14 -6.13 12.86
C VAL A 90 -11.92 -4.61 12.96
N ALA A 91 -11.98 -3.88 11.85
CA ALA A 91 -11.82 -2.41 11.84
C ALA A 91 -12.40 -1.77 10.57
N ILE A 92 -12.89 -0.52 10.69
CA ILE A 92 -13.41 0.30 9.59
C ILE A 92 -12.81 1.71 9.67
N ARG A 93 -11.68 1.95 9.02
CA ARG A 93 -10.90 3.17 9.30
C ARG A 93 -10.25 3.77 8.05
N PRO A 94 -9.85 5.05 8.09
CA PRO A 94 -9.00 5.62 7.06
C PRO A 94 -7.68 4.85 6.93
N ARG A 95 -7.08 4.91 5.74
CA ARG A 95 -5.74 4.38 5.50
C ARG A 95 -4.63 5.29 5.99
N ALA A 96 -4.93 6.56 6.26
CA ALA A 96 -3.91 7.57 6.50
C ALA A 96 -2.89 7.04 7.53
N GLY A 97 -1.60 7.11 7.19
CA GLY A 97 -0.53 6.60 8.05
C GLY A 97 -0.50 5.07 8.26
N ASN A 98 -1.31 4.28 7.55
CA ASN A 98 -1.62 2.86 7.79
C ASN A 98 -2.40 2.56 9.10
N ASP A 99 -3.10 3.56 9.65
CA ASP A 99 -3.86 3.48 10.89
C ASP A 99 -4.77 2.24 10.98
N VAL A 100 -5.55 1.96 9.92
CA VAL A 100 -6.43 0.77 9.88
C VAL A 100 -5.70 -0.56 10.13
N TYR A 101 -4.47 -0.73 9.63
CA TYR A 101 -3.74 -1.99 9.79
C TYR A 101 -3.09 -2.08 11.17
N ASP A 102 -2.59 -0.96 11.69
CA ASP A 102 -2.01 -0.89 13.02
C ASP A 102 -3.07 -1.20 14.08
N GLU A 103 -4.26 -0.64 13.90
CA GLU A 103 -5.40 -0.88 14.76
C GLU A 103 -5.88 -2.34 14.70
N VAL A 104 -5.93 -2.95 13.50
CA VAL A 104 -6.23 -4.38 13.37
C VAL A 104 -5.21 -5.22 14.14
N GLY A 105 -3.91 -4.95 13.98
CA GLY A 105 -2.87 -5.67 14.73
C GLY A 105 -3.06 -5.56 16.24
N ARG A 106 -3.29 -4.34 16.73
CA ARG A 106 -3.55 -4.07 18.15
C ARG A 106 -4.80 -4.82 18.65
N ARG A 107 -5.87 -4.83 17.88
CA ARG A 107 -7.14 -5.53 18.23
C ARG A 107 -6.97 -7.04 18.26
N LEU A 108 -6.09 -7.58 17.40
CA LEU A 108 -5.70 -8.99 17.37
C LEU A 108 -4.60 -9.35 18.39
N GLY A 109 -4.20 -8.41 19.26
CA GLY A 109 -3.24 -8.68 20.35
C GLY A 109 -1.77 -8.64 19.94
N MET A 110 -1.43 -8.07 18.78
CA MET A 110 -0.04 -7.93 18.36
C MET A 110 0.68 -6.87 19.21
N THR A 111 1.85 -7.23 19.72
CA THR A 111 2.70 -6.35 20.54
C THR A 111 3.52 -5.37 19.71
N ARG A 112 3.67 -5.63 18.40
CA ARG A 112 4.42 -4.82 17.45
C ARG A 112 3.53 -4.40 16.29
N ARG A 113 3.91 -3.30 15.63
CA ARG A 113 3.24 -2.82 14.42
C ARG A 113 3.23 -3.91 13.33
N PRO A 114 2.08 -4.26 12.74
CA PRO A 114 1.99 -5.30 11.72
C PRO A 114 2.82 -4.96 10.49
N LEU A 115 3.58 -5.94 10.00
CA LEU A 115 4.37 -5.81 8.78
C LEU A 115 3.63 -6.46 7.62
N SER A 116 3.43 -5.69 6.56
CA SER A 116 2.96 -6.25 5.29
C SER A 116 4.03 -7.13 4.66
N ALA A 117 3.64 -8.12 3.84
CA ALA A 117 4.58 -8.93 3.07
C ALA A 117 5.55 -8.08 2.22
N ARG A 118 5.09 -6.95 1.66
CA ARG A 118 5.97 -6.01 0.94
C ARG A 118 6.99 -5.36 1.88
N THR A 119 6.58 -4.95 3.07
CA THR A 119 7.48 -4.37 4.08
C THR A 119 8.50 -5.40 4.55
N HIS A 120 8.06 -6.65 4.76
CA HIS A 120 8.92 -7.77 5.10
C HIS A 120 9.95 -8.02 3.98
N ALA A 121 9.49 -8.12 2.73
CA ALA A 121 10.34 -8.31 1.56
C ALA A 121 11.35 -7.16 1.35
N ALA A 122 10.96 -5.92 1.63
CA ALA A 122 11.86 -4.78 1.55
C ALA A 122 12.98 -4.84 2.60
N ARG A 123 12.69 -5.34 3.81
CA ARG A 123 13.69 -5.50 4.88
C ARG A 123 14.55 -6.74 4.73
N SER A 124 14.01 -7.80 4.15
CA SER A 124 14.76 -9.04 3.90
C SER A 124 15.66 -8.96 2.67
N ARG A 125 15.46 -7.95 1.79
CA ARG A 125 16.42 -7.67 0.71
C ARG A 125 17.71 -7.12 1.33
N SER A 126 18.79 -7.91 1.22
CA SER A 126 20.13 -7.54 1.73
C SER A 126 20.54 -6.12 1.33
N PRO A 127 21.06 -5.30 2.27
CA PRO A 127 21.56 -3.94 1.99
C PRO A 127 22.73 -3.91 0.99
N GLN A 128 23.34 -5.06 0.71
CA GLN A 128 24.55 -5.18 -0.09
C GLN A 128 24.36 -4.86 -1.58
N LEU A 129 23.12 -4.70 -2.06
CA LEU A 129 22.85 -4.27 -3.45
C LEU A 129 22.71 -2.75 -3.62
N ALA A 130 22.85 -1.96 -2.55
CA ALA A 130 22.72 -0.49 -2.60
C ALA A 130 24.06 0.27 -2.70
N ALA A 131 25.20 -0.41 -2.79
CA ALA A 131 26.50 0.23 -2.93
C ALA A 131 27.14 -0.06 -4.29
N ARG A 132 26.53 0.42 -5.39
CA ARG A 132 27.32 0.74 -6.58
C ARG A 132 27.63 2.22 -6.53
N ALA A 133 28.75 2.55 -5.89
CA ALA A 133 29.33 3.89 -5.94
C ALA A 133 29.46 4.32 -7.42
N PRO A 134 29.20 5.59 -7.77
CA PRO A 134 29.50 6.09 -9.10
C PRO A 134 31.00 5.90 -9.37
N VAL A 135 31.35 5.21 -10.45
CA VAL A 135 32.72 5.17 -10.95
C VAL A 135 33.15 6.62 -11.22
N PRO A 136 34.25 7.12 -10.61
CA PRO A 136 34.76 8.45 -10.94
C PRO A 136 35.11 8.51 -12.42
N ARG A 137 34.61 9.53 -13.13
CA ARG A 137 34.99 9.75 -14.54
C ARG A 137 36.49 10.04 -14.61
N PRO A 138 37.22 9.52 -15.62
CA PRO A 138 38.61 9.88 -15.84
C PRO A 138 38.72 11.41 -16.02
N GLY A 139 39.65 12.03 -15.29
CA GLY A 139 39.94 13.46 -15.43
C GLY A 139 40.46 13.80 -16.83
N PRO A 140 40.29 15.06 -17.28
CA PRO A 140 40.78 15.50 -18.59
C PRO A 140 42.32 15.40 -18.67
N PRO A 141 42.87 15.16 -19.87
CA PRO A 141 44.31 15.03 -20.06
C PRO A 141 45.03 16.36 -19.77
N PRO A 142 46.29 16.32 -19.29
CA PRO A 142 47.04 17.52 -18.94
C PRO A 142 47.35 18.38 -20.17
N THR A 143 47.15 19.68 -20.01
CA THR A 143 47.41 20.74 -20.98
C THR A 143 48.88 20.75 -21.41
N ALA A 144 49.13 20.75 -22.71
CA ALA A 144 50.47 20.90 -23.29
C ALA A 144 51.09 22.28 -22.94
N PRO A 145 52.43 22.38 -22.80
CA PRO A 145 53.09 23.66 -22.52
C PRO A 145 53.01 24.62 -23.73
N PRO A 146 53.02 25.94 -23.50
CA PRO A 146 52.90 26.93 -24.56
C PRO A 146 54.12 26.91 -25.50
N GLY A 147 53.85 26.76 -26.79
CA GLY A 147 54.83 26.80 -27.86
C GLY A 147 55.45 28.19 -28.05
N LEU A 148 56.70 28.17 -28.52
CA LEU A 148 57.60 29.31 -28.75
C LEU A 148 57.01 30.42 -29.66
N PRO A 149 57.48 31.68 -29.49
CA PRO A 149 56.94 32.83 -30.22
C PRO A 149 57.22 32.77 -31.72
N ARG A 150 56.19 33.17 -32.47
CA ARG A 150 56.10 33.22 -33.94
C ARG A 150 57.09 34.23 -34.53
N PRO A 151 57.82 33.91 -35.62
CA PRO A 151 58.65 34.89 -36.32
C PRO A 151 57.81 35.96 -37.04
N ALA A 152 58.36 37.16 -37.14
CA ALA A 152 57.74 38.37 -37.68
C ALA A 152 57.39 38.29 -39.18
N PRO A 153 56.34 39.02 -39.63
CA PRO A 153 55.95 39.07 -41.04
C PRO A 153 56.91 39.94 -41.87
N ASN A 154 57.36 39.40 -43.01
CA ASN A 154 58.14 40.13 -44.01
C ASN A 154 57.18 40.90 -44.95
N PRO A 155 57.37 42.21 -45.19
CA PRO A 155 56.49 42.96 -46.06
C PRO A 155 56.78 42.64 -47.54
N ALA A 156 55.80 42.11 -48.24
CA ALA A 156 55.86 41.97 -49.69
C ALA A 156 55.67 43.34 -50.35
N HIS A 157 56.57 43.61 -51.29
CA HIS A 157 56.66 44.80 -52.12
C HIS A 157 55.35 45.15 -52.83
N HIS A 158 54.99 46.43 -52.80
CA HIS A 158 54.02 47.03 -53.71
C HIS A 158 54.66 47.37 -55.06
N PRO A 159 53.87 47.33 -56.15
CA PRO A 159 54.35 47.46 -57.52
C PRO A 159 54.53 48.92 -57.91
N THR A 160 55.44 49.18 -58.85
CA THR A 160 55.42 50.43 -59.61
C THR A 160 55.71 50.16 -61.09
N ARG A 161 54.66 50.41 -61.88
CA ARG A 161 54.61 50.88 -63.29
C ARG A 161 55.18 50.01 -64.41
#